data_AF-A0A1A7YJR9-F1
#
_entry.id   AF-A0A1A7YJR9-F1
#
_cell.length_a   1.000
_cell.length_b   1.000
_cell.length_c   1.000
_cell.angle_alpha   90.00
_cell.angle_beta   90.00
_cell.angle_gamma   90.00
#
_symmetry.space_group_name_H-M   'P 1'
#
loop_
_entity.id
_entity.type
_entity.pdbx_description
1 polymer ?
#
loop_
_entity_poly.entity_id
_entity_poly.type
_entity_poly.pdbx_seq_one_letter_code
_entity_poly.pdbx_strand_id
1 'polypeptide(L)'
;MGSRGISLTCVLTPWRVIGVCVTVMTLGAIGAAVWAVVTYCTMEEDTGLYDVQVNSPDQRLRIFDSAQRRWRHVCSSPANELLASISCEEVGFVSVLNYSVSSVPEASGDGGEFFCVRQEDLSYGKKIKDSLFPCDCEDGEVLTLLCQDCGRRSFAADRIVGGVDARQGSWPWQVSLQYDGVHQCGGSIISNRWIVSAAHCFPERYRFVNRWRVLLGSIYNKPVNANVAEVKTIVYHSSYLPFVDSNIDDNSRDIAVLALTQPLTFNEYIQPVCLPAYGHRLIDGQMGTVTGWGNVGYYGHLADVLQEANVPIISDAVCNAPDYYDNQITTTMFCAGFEKGGIDACQGDSGGPFVAADCLSKTSRYRLLGVVSWGTGCAMAKKPGVYTRVSRFLPWISTAMRNYQNSPGVHKMARI
;
A
#
# COMPACT_ATOMS: atom_id res chain seq x y z
N MET A 1 19.70 39.38 -6.51
CA MET A 1 18.65 38.71 -7.31
C MET A 1 18.47 37.30 -6.77
N GLY A 2 17.57 37.12 -5.81
CA GLY A 2 17.33 35.85 -5.14
C GLY A 2 16.05 35.22 -5.66
N SER A 3 16.18 34.10 -6.38
CA SER A 3 15.06 33.26 -6.81
C SER A 3 14.55 32.45 -5.62
N ARG A 4 13.40 32.84 -5.05
CA ARG A 4 12.67 32.01 -4.10
C ARG A 4 11.86 30.98 -4.89
N GLY A 5 12.32 29.73 -4.86
CA GLY A 5 11.56 28.59 -5.36
C GLY A 5 10.29 28.41 -4.53
N ILE A 6 9.15 28.31 -5.22
CA ILE A 6 7.85 28.01 -4.63
C ILE A 6 7.81 26.51 -4.36
N SER A 7 7.80 26.12 -3.08
CA SER A 7 7.53 24.74 -2.67
C SER A 7 6.03 24.49 -2.76
N LEU A 8 5.60 23.64 -3.70
CA LEU A 8 4.22 23.16 -3.75
C LEU A 8 4.00 22.11 -2.65
N THR A 9 3.34 22.52 -1.56
CA THR A 9 2.73 21.60 -0.61
C THR A 9 1.49 20.97 -1.25
N CYS A 10 1.58 19.69 -1.63
CA CYS A 10 0.42 18.89 -2.05
C CYS A 10 -0.49 18.64 -0.84
N VAL A 11 -1.59 19.37 -0.74
CA VAL A 11 -2.70 19.06 0.16
C VAL A 11 -3.84 18.54 -0.70
N LEU A 12 -3.92 17.22 -0.87
CA LEU A 12 -5.13 16.55 -1.38
C LEU A 12 -5.99 16.18 -0.17
N THR A 13 -6.69 17.15 0.39
CA THR A 13 -7.75 16.90 1.36
C THR A 13 -9.06 16.57 0.62
N PRO A 14 -9.73 15.44 0.88
CA PRO A 14 -11.06 15.19 0.36
C PRO A 14 -12.06 16.11 1.10
N TRP A 15 -12.53 17.17 0.43
CA TRP A 15 -13.52 18.08 1.01
C TRP A 15 -14.91 17.43 0.88
N ARG A 16 -15.57 17.14 2.01
CA ARG A 16 -17.00 16.82 2.02
C ARG A 16 -17.78 18.13 2.13
N VAL A 17 -18.53 18.49 1.07
CA VAL A 17 -19.50 19.60 1.13
C VAL A 17 -20.73 19.09 1.88
N ILE A 18 -20.92 19.55 3.12
CA ILE A 18 -22.05 19.10 3.98
C ILE A 18 -23.21 20.12 3.94
N GLY A 19 -22.96 21.36 3.53
CA GLY A 19 -24.00 22.38 3.43
C GLY A 19 -23.65 23.49 2.45
N VAL A 20 -24.67 23.94 1.72
CA VAL A 20 -24.62 25.11 0.84
C VAL A 20 -25.43 26.22 1.51
N CYS A 21 -24.78 27.29 1.96
CA CYS A 21 -25.48 28.50 2.39
C CYS A 21 -25.56 29.46 1.21
N VAL A 22 -26.77 29.69 0.71
CA VAL A 22 -27.06 30.72 -0.30
C VAL A 22 -27.56 31.96 0.42
N THR A 23 -26.76 33.01 0.44
CA THR A 23 -27.22 34.34 0.88
C THR A 23 -27.58 35.17 -0.35
N VAL A 24 -28.84 35.61 -0.41
CA VAL A 24 -29.34 36.49 -1.45
C VAL A 24 -29.37 37.90 -0.89
N MET A 25 -28.47 38.77 -1.36
CA MET A 25 -28.49 40.18 -1.00
C MET A 25 -29.22 40.97 -2.08
N THR A 26 -30.18 41.80 -1.68
CA THR A 26 -30.83 42.78 -2.55
C THR A 26 -30.36 44.17 -2.14
N LEU A 27 -29.52 44.79 -2.96
CA LEU A 27 -29.14 46.20 -2.79
C LEU A 27 -30.17 47.06 -3.51
N GLY A 28 -31.09 47.65 -2.74
CA GLY A 28 -32.09 48.59 -3.23
C GLY A 28 -31.49 49.98 -3.41
N ALA A 29 -30.75 50.21 -4.50
CA ALA A 29 -30.62 51.51 -5.15
C ALA A 29 -29.92 51.37 -6.50
N ILE A 30 -30.69 51.55 -7.58
CA ILE A 30 -30.27 51.71 -8.99
C ILE A 30 -29.80 50.39 -9.64
N GLY A 31 -30.78 49.66 -10.20
CA GLY A 31 -30.56 48.47 -11.04
C GLY A 31 -30.59 47.17 -10.22
N ALA A 32 -31.68 46.41 -10.34
CA ALA A 32 -31.82 45.13 -9.64
C ALA A 32 -30.84 44.09 -10.21
N ALA A 33 -29.66 43.96 -9.61
CA ALA A 33 -28.78 42.82 -9.79
C ALA A 33 -28.89 41.93 -8.54
N VAL A 34 -29.41 40.71 -8.72
CA VAL A 34 -29.44 39.69 -7.68
C VAL A 34 -28.10 38.96 -7.68
N TRP A 35 -27.31 39.14 -6.64
CA TRP A 35 -26.08 38.38 -6.44
C TRP A 35 -26.35 37.24 -5.45
N ALA A 36 -26.14 36.01 -5.89
CA ALA A 36 -26.14 34.84 -5.02
C ALA A 36 -24.68 34.55 -4.63
N VAL A 37 -24.34 34.76 -3.35
CA VAL A 37 -23.04 34.31 -2.82
C VAL A 37 -23.25 32.88 -2.33
N VAL A 38 -22.71 31.92 -3.07
CA VAL A 38 -22.67 30.52 -2.66
C VAL A 38 -21.44 30.35 -1.76
N THR A 39 -21.67 30.30 -0.46
CA THR A 39 -20.59 30.02 0.50
C THR A 39 -20.57 28.52 0.78
N TYR A 40 -19.48 27.86 0.40
CA TYR A 40 -19.23 26.48 0.75
C TYR A 40 -18.63 26.44 2.16
N CYS A 41 -19.38 25.91 3.13
CA CYS A 41 -18.82 25.59 4.44
C CYS A 41 -18.12 24.24 4.32
N THR A 42 -16.79 24.25 4.38
CA THR A 42 -15.97 23.05 4.42
C THR A 42 -15.46 22.88 5.84
N MET A 43 -15.75 21.74 6.47
CA MET A 43 -15.09 21.38 7.70
C MET A 43 -13.66 20.96 7.37
N GLU A 44 -12.69 21.64 7.97
CA GLU A 44 -11.31 21.17 8.07
C GLU A 44 -11.29 20.06 9.13
N GLU A 45 -11.74 18.87 8.74
CA GLU A 45 -11.72 17.68 9.57
C GLU A 45 -10.69 16.68 9.01
N ASP A 46 -9.80 16.26 9.91
CA ASP A 46 -8.56 15.51 9.70
C ASP A 46 -7.42 16.28 9.05
N THR A 47 -6.27 16.27 9.73
CA THR A 47 -4.97 16.69 9.18
C THR A 47 -4.56 15.93 7.90
N GLY A 48 -5.36 14.95 7.47
CA GLY A 48 -5.03 14.00 6.40
C GLY A 48 -3.89 13.05 6.78
N LEU A 49 -3.35 13.16 8.00
CA LEU A 49 -2.25 12.35 8.50
C LEU A 49 -2.79 11.11 9.19
N TYR A 50 -2.04 10.02 9.11
CA TYR A 50 -2.35 8.84 9.89
C TYR A 50 -2.10 9.10 11.38
N ASP A 51 -2.97 8.59 12.21
CA ASP A 51 -3.03 8.79 13.67
C ASP A 51 -1.76 8.38 14.45
N VAL A 52 -0.95 7.54 13.83
CA VAL A 52 0.36 7.11 14.31
C VAL A 52 1.43 7.69 13.39
N GLN A 53 2.40 8.39 13.95
CA GLN A 53 3.48 9.00 13.19
C GLN A 53 4.84 8.58 13.75
N VAL A 54 5.73 8.21 12.83
CA VAL A 54 7.16 8.06 13.08
C VAL A 54 7.83 9.19 12.34
N ASN A 55 8.23 10.22 13.07
CA ASN A 55 8.73 11.44 12.45
C ASN A 55 10.16 11.25 11.95
N SER A 56 10.40 11.50 10.67
CA SER A 56 11.69 11.20 10.02
C SER A 56 12.93 11.92 10.60
N PRO A 57 12.84 13.17 11.12
CA PRO A 57 14.01 13.88 11.66
C PRO A 57 14.42 13.47 13.08
N ASP A 58 13.48 13.12 13.96
CA ASP A 58 13.74 12.79 15.38
C ASP A 58 13.42 11.32 15.73
N GLN A 59 12.86 10.55 14.79
CA GLN A 59 12.48 9.14 14.93
C GLN A 59 11.50 8.85 16.08
N ARG A 60 10.91 9.89 16.68
CA ARG A 60 10.02 9.75 17.83
C ARG A 60 8.66 9.21 17.40
N LEU A 61 8.15 8.24 18.15
CA LEU A 61 6.76 7.83 18.05
C LEU A 61 5.85 8.95 18.54
N ARG A 62 4.89 9.36 17.73
CA ARG A 62 3.84 10.30 18.14
C ARG A 62 2.48 9.76 17.75
N ILE A 63 1.53 9.93 18.67
CA ILE A 63 0.15 9.47 18.52
C ILE A 63 -0.78 10.67 18.62
N PHE A 64 -1.73 10.77 17.70
CA PHE A 64 -2.72 11.83 17.74
C PHE A 64 -3.81 11.51 18.77
N ASP A 65 -3.94 12.34 19.79
CA ASP A 65 -5.05 12.31 20.75
C ASP A 65 -6.24 13.07 20.14
N SER A 66 -7.26 12.33 19.72
CA SER A 66 -8.47 12.91 19.12
C SER A 66 -9.34 13.68 20.12
N ALA A 67 -9.27 13.34 21.42
CA ALA A 67 -10.06 14.01 22.45
C ALA A 67 -9.52 15.42 22.74
N GLN A 68 -8.19 15.56 22.73
CA GLN A 68 -7.53 16.86 22.99
C GLN A 68 -6.94 17.52 21.73
N ARG A 69 -7.12 16.90 20.56
CA ARG A 69 -6.62 17.38 19.26
C ARG A 69 -5.13 17.73 19.27
N ARG A 70 -4.31 16.93 19.96
CA ARG A 70 -2.85 17.15 20.07
C ARG A 70 -2.05 15.88 19.82
N TRP A 71 -0.81 16.05 19.37
CA TRP A 71 0.13 14.94 19.26
C TRP A 71 0.81 14.71 20.60
N ARG A 72 0.82 13.45 21.04
CA ARG A 72 1.48 13.00 22.26
C ARG A 72 2.64 12.07 21.96
N HIS A 73 3.63 12.09 22.84
CA HIS A 73 4.72 11.12 22.86
C HIS A 73 4.26 9.79 23.47
N VAL A 74 5.00 8.72 23.22
CA VAL A 74 4.75 7.42 23.85
C VAL A 74 5.88 7.12 24.81
N CYS A 75 5.51 6.95 26.08
CA CYS A 75 6.44 6.69 27.18
C CYS A 75 7.12 5.33 27.00
N SER A 76 8.38 5.26 27.41
CA SER A 76 9.16 4.02 27.44
C SER A 76 8.49 2.98 28.36
N SER A 77 8.56 1.71 27.97
CA SER A 77 8.00 0.60 28.74
C SER A 77 8.77 -0.70 28.51
N PRO A 78 8.59 -1.73 29.36
CA PRO A 78 9.12 -3.07 29.10
C PRO A 78 8.63 -3.68 27.76
N ALA A 79 7.55 -3.16 27.19
CA ALA A 79 6.97 -3.60 25.92
C ALA A 79 7.55 -2.89 24.69
N ASN A 80 8.62 -2.09 24.83
CA ASN A 80 9.17 -1.25 23.75
C ASN A 80 9.47 -2.00 22.45
N GLU A 81 9.99 -3.22 22.52
CA GLU A 81 10.28 -4.03 21.32
C GLU A 81 9.01 -4.33 20.52
N LEU A 82 7.99 -4.88 21.20
CA LEU A 82 6.72 -5.21 20.59
C LEU A 82 5.99 -3.95 20.11
N LEU A 83 6.01 -2.89 20.91
CA LEU A 83 5.42 -1.60 20.58
C LEU A 83 6.05 -0.98 19.34
N ALA A 84 7.39 -0.99 19.23
CA ALA A 84 8.09 -0.47 18.05
C ALA A 84 7.72 -1.26 16.79
N SER A 85 7.69 -2.59 16.90
CA SER A 85 7.31 -3.48 15.80
C SER A 85 5.88 -3.22 15.32
N ILE A 86 4.89 -3.24 16.22
CA ILE A 86 3.47 -3.00 15.87
C ILE A 86 3.28 -1.56 15.36
N SER A 87 3.96 -0.58 15.93
CA SER A 87 3.86 0.83 15.48
C SER A 87 4.36 1.00 14.04
N CYS A 88 5.48 0.35 13.67
CA CYS A 88 5.95 0.33 12.28
C CYS A 88 4.94 -0.37 11.35
N GLU A 89 4.42 -1.53 11.75
CA GLU A 89 3.42 -2.26 10.96
C GLU A 89 2.13 -1.46 10.75
N GLU A 90 1.66 -0.76 11.77
CA GLU A 90 0.39 -0.03 11.71
C GLU A 90 0.43 1.09 10.67
N VAL A 91 1.56 1.78 10.53
CA VAL A 91 1.73 2.85 9.54
C VAL A 91 2.15 2.34 8.16
N GLY A 92 2.23 1.02 7.98
CA GLY A 92 2.49 0.36 6.70
C GLY A 92 3.97 0.11 6.38
N PHE A 93 4.87 0.23 7.37
CA PHE A 93 6.22 -0.34 7.26
C PHE A 93 6.19 -1.84 7.58
N VAL A 94 7.20 -2.58 7.16
CA VAL A 94 7.19 -4.06 7.25
C VAL A 94 8.02 -4.59 8.40
N SER A 95 8.98 -3.81 8.90
CA SER A 95 9.81 -4.19 10.05
C SER A 95 10.39 -2.97 10.75
N VAL A 96 10.67 -3.14 12.03
CA VAL A 96 11.56 -2.26 12.81
C VAL A 96 13.00 -2.71 12.59
N LEU A 97 13.89 -1.77 12.26
CA LEU A 97 15.33 -2.01 12.12
C LEU A 97 16.05 -1.79 13.43
N ASN A 98 15.65 -0.76 14.18
CA ASN A 98 16.18 -0.43 15.49
C ASN A 98 15.13 0.34 16.30
N TYR A 99 15.22 0.26 17.63
CA TYR A 99 14.49 1.13 18.54
C TYR A 99 15.42 1.56 19.69
N SER A 100 15.21 2.77 20.19
CA SER A 100 15.97 3.33 21.31
C SER A 100 15.08 4.19 22.17
N VAL A 101 15.57 4.57 23.34
CA VAL A 101 14.90 5.48 24.26
C VAL A 101 15.64 6.82 24.23
N SER A 102 14.89 7.92 24.17
CA SER A 102 15.44 9.27 24.30
C SER A 102 14.71 10.02 25.40
N SER A 103 15.41 10.85 26.15
CA SER A 103 14.76 11.85 26.99
C SER A 103 14.15 12.95 26.13
N VAL A 104 13.01 13.49 26.56
CA VAL A 104 12.43 14.71 26.01
C VAL A 104 12.78 15.86 26.96
N PRO A 105 13.30 17.00 26.47
CA PRO A 105 13.49 18.18 27.32
C PRO A 105 12.15 18.55 27.95
N GLU A 106 12.13 18.90 29.25
CA GLU A 106 10.94 19.33 29.98
C GLU A 106 10.11 20.29 29.12
N ALA A 107 9.02 19.78 28.56
CA ALA A 107 7.99 20.58 27.97
C ALA A 107 7.06 20.99 29.11
N SER A 108 6.68 22.27 29.11
CA SER A 108 5.89 22.96 30.13
C SER A 108 4.89 22.04 30.83
N GLY A 109 4.99 21.94 32.16
CA GLY A 109 4.30 21.02 33.09
C GLY A 109 2.76 20.99 33.09
N ASP A 110 2.16 20.82 31.92
CA ASP A 110 0.75 20.52 31.74
C ASP A 110 0.62 19.01 31.51
N GLY A 111 0.25 18.28 32.55
CA GLY A 111 0.05 16.82 32.52
C GLY A 111 -0.73 16.42 31.28
N GLY A 112 -0.09 15.64 30.40
CA GLY A 112 -0.72 15.11 29.19
C GLY A 112 0.05 15.26 27.89
N GLU A 113 1.37 15.33 27.93
CA GLU A 113 2.17 15.17 26.71
C GLU A 113 2.39 13.72 26.29
N PHE A 114 2.08 12.75 27.17
CA PHE A 114 2.43 11.35 26.96
C PHE A 114 1.22 10.41 26.91
N PHE A 115 1.43 9.29 26.23
CA PHE A 115 0.66 8.06 26.35
C PHE A 115 1.54 6.96 26.95
N CYS A 116 0.96 6.16 27.84
CA CYS A 116 1.53 4.92 28.35
C CYS A 116 0.78 3.72 27.73
N VAL A 117 1.44 2.56 27.76
CA VAL A 117 0.96 1.31 27.14
C VAL A 117 0.45 0.36 28.20
N ARG A 118 -0.73 -0.24 27.96
CA ARG A 118 -1.17 -1.48 28.62
C ARG A 118 -0.58 -2.66 27.89
N GLN A 119 0.40 -3.32 28.50
CA GLN A 119 1.19 -4.37 27.84
C GLN A 119 0.34 -5.59 27.46
N GLU A 120 -0.63 -5.94 28.29
CA GLU A 120 -1.56 -7.04 28.10
C GLU A 120 -2.48 -6.88 26.89
N ASP A 121 -2.71 -5.63 26.44
CA ASP A 121 -3.57 -5.33 25.31
C ASP A 121 -2.80 -5.31 23.97
N LEU A 122 -1.47 -5.22 24.01
CA LEU A 122 -0.64 -5.15 22.81
C LEU A 122 -0.64 -6.48 22.06
N SER A 123 -1.03 -6.42 20.79
CA SER A 123 -1.02 -7.58 19.91
C SER A 123 -0.88 -7.17 18.44
N TYR A 124 -0.20 -8.02 17.66
CA TYR A 124 -0.13 -7.86 16.21
C TYR A 124 -1.53 -7.87 15.59
N GLY A 125 -1.73 -7.07 14.54
CA GLY A 125 -3.02 -7.00 13.85
C GLY A 125 -4.06 -6.08 14.51
N LYS A 126 -3.76 -5.48 15.67
CA LYS A 126 -4.59 -4.45 16.32
C LYS A 126 -3.97 -3.06 16.22
N LYS A 127 -4.78 -2.02 16.39
CA LYS A 127 -4.30 -0.64 16.46
C LYS A 127 -3.69 -0.38 17.83
N ILE A 128 -2.51 0.23 17.88
CA ILE A 128 -1.81 0.53 19.14
C ILE A 128 -2.62 1.48 20.02
N LYS A 129 -3.42 2.37 19.41
CA LYS A 129 -4.32 3.29 20.12
C LYS A 129 -5.25 2.59 21.12
N ASP A 130 -5.64 1.36 20.84
CA ASP A 130 -6.54 0.60 21.72
C ASP A 130 -5.83 0.18 23.04
N SER A 131 -4.49 0.12 23.01
CA SER A 131 -3.63 -0.23 24.14
C SER A 131 -3.03 0.99 24.86
N LEU A 132 -3.34 2.21 24.43
CA LEU A 132 -2.76 3.44 24.99
C LEU A 132 -3.70 4.13 25.98
N PHE A 133 -3.11 4.83 26.97
CA PHE A 133 -3.83 5.71 27.88
C PHE A 133 -2.99 6.93 28.29
N PRO A 134 -3.61 8.10 28.50
CA PRO A 134 -2.90 9.30 28.96
C PRO A 134 -2.16 9.04 30.28
N CYS A 135 -0.92 9.51 30.38
CA CYS A 135 -0.10 9.41 31.60
C CYS A 135 0.91 10.56 31.67
N ASP A 136 1.59 10.69 32.81
CA ASP A 136 2.59 11.75 33.04
C ASP A 136 4.02 11.37 32.66
N CYS A 137 4.33 10.06 32.50
CA CYS A 137 5.66 9.54 32.13
C CYS A 137 6.79 10.10 33.02
N GLU A 138 6.89 9.63 34.26
CA GLU A 138 7.78 10.18 35.31
C GLU A 138 9.26 10.30 34.88
N ASP A 139 9.76 9.34 34.10
CA ASP A 139 11.16 9.33 33.63
C ASP A 139 11.42 10.28 32.44
N GLY A 140 10.37 10.82 31.80
CA GLY A 140 10.50 11.66 30.61
C GLY A 140 11.12 10.94 29.40
N GLU A 141 11.17 9.61 29.45
CA GLU A 141 11.79 8.74 28.46
C GLU A 141 10.77 8.30 27.41
N VAL A 142 11.09 8.52 26.12
CA VAL A 142 10.20 8.21 25.01
C VAL A 142 10.81 7.26 24.00
N LEU A 143 9.94 6.48 23.37
CA LEU A 143 10.35 5.54 22.33
C LEU A 143 10.69 6.26 21.02
N THR A 144 11.89 5.95 20.51
CA THR A 144 12.34 6.28 19.17
C THR A 144 12.45 4.99 18.36
N LEU A 145 12.01 5.02 17.11
CA LEU A 145 11.99 3.84 16.25
C LEU A 145 12.47 4.17 14.84
N LEU A 146 13.30 3.27 14.32
CA LEU A 146 13.77 3.27 12.95
C LEU A 146 13.07 2.12 12.21
N CYS A 147 12.00 2.43 11.49
CA CYS A 147 11.37 1.46 10.59
C CYS A 147 12.17 1.29 9.29
N GLN A 148 12.01 0.15 8.63
CA GLN A 148 12.52 -0.06 7.28
C GLN A 148 11.84 0.95 6.32
N ASP A 149 12.63 1.78 5.63
CA ASP A 149 12.11 2.74 4.66
C ASP A 149 11.47 2.03 3.44
N CYS A 150 10.49 2.66 2.79
CA CYS A 150 9.73 2.07 1.68
C CYS A 150 9.00 3.09 0.80
N GLY A 151 8.51 2.67 -0.37
CA GLY A 151 7.57 3.44 -1.18
C GLY A 151 8.15 4.74 -1.74
N ARG A 152 9.47 4.86 -1.84
CA ARG A 152 10.17 6.02 -2.38
C ARG A 152 10.82 5.65 -3.71
N ARG A 153 10.88 6.62 -4.62
CA ARG A 153 11.59 6.51 -5.89
C ARG A 153 12.84 7.38 -5.83
N SER A 154 13.95 6.84 -6.30
CA SER A 154 15.21 7.58 -6.41
C SER A 154 15.16 8.62 -7.54
N PHE A 155 14.30 8.39 -8.54
CA PHE A 155 14.12 9.25 -9.70
C PHE A 155 12.69 9.80 -9.72
N ALA A 156 12.56 11.11 -9.89
CA ALA A 156 11.27 11.73 -10.17
C ALA A 156 10.87 11.37 -11.61
N ALA A 157 9.79 10.61 -11.77
CA ALA A 157 9.21 10.35 -13.09
C ALA A 157 8.23 11.48 -13.43
N ASP A 158 8.36 12.07 -14.62
CA ASP A 158 7.31 12.92 -15.19
C ASP A 158 6.05 12.07 -15.41
N ARG A 159 4.87 12.65 -15.15
CA ARG A 159 3.58 11.97 -15.25
C ARG A 159 3.25 11.69 -16.72
N ILE A 160 3.18 10.42 -17.12
CA ILE A 160 2.74 10.01 -18.47
C ILE A 160 1.51 9.08 -18.35
N VAL A 161 0.59 9.19 -19.31
CA VAL A 161 -0.73 8.53 -19.30
C VAL A 161 -0.82 7.63 -20.54
N GLY A 162 -1.24 6.36 -20.37
CA GLY A 162 -1.72 5.54 -21.48
C GLY A 162 -1.01 4.21 -21.79
N GLY A 163 -0.38 3.53 -20.83
CA GLY A 163 0.28 2.23 -21.11
C GLY A 163 1.53 2.45 -21.95
N VAL A 164 2.65 2.74 -21.29
CA VAL A 164 3.93 3.01 -21.96
C VAL A 164 5.06 2.28 -21.27
N ASP A 165 6.17 2.12 -21.99
CA ASP A 165 7.43 1.65 -21.43
C ASP A 165 7.81 2.47 -20.18
N ALA A 166 7.92 1.79 -19.05
CA ALA A 166 8.38 2.37 -17.81
C ALA A 166 9.87 2.73 -17.92
N ARG A 167 10.27 3.84 -17.30
CA ARG A 167 11.68 4.20 -17.19
C ARG A 167 12.37 3.34 -16.12
N GLN A 168 13.61 2.95 -16.39
CA GLN A 168 14.45 2.23 -15.42
C GLN A 168 14.46 2.94 -14.06
N GLY A 169 14.17 2.19 -12.98
CA GLY A 169 14.10 2.72 -11.62
C GLY A 169 12.81 3.44 -11.23
N SER A 170 11.80 3.54 -12.12
CA SER A 170 10.51 4.17 -11.77
C SER A 170 9.69 3.35 -10.77
N TRP A 171 9.85 2.02 -10.79
CA TRP A 171 9.11 1.06 -9.98
C TRP A 171 10.06 0.07 -9.32
N PRO A 172 10.93 0.52 -8.39
CA PRO A 172 12.03 -0.28 -7.86
C PRO A 172 11.59 -1.47 -6.99
N TRP A 173 10.30 -1.57 -6.67
CA TRP A 173 9.69 -2.70 -5.99
C TRP A 173 9.12 -3.76 -6.93
N GLN A 174 8.95 -3.45 -8.23
CA GLN A 174 8.47 -4.41 -9.22
C GLN A 174 9.49 -5.52 -9.40
N VAL A 175 9.02 -6.77 -9.39
CA VAL A 175 9.83 -7.94 -9.75
C VAL A 175 9.13 -8.80 -10.79
N SER A 176 9.93 -9.57 -11.53
CA SER A 176 9.44 -10.64 -12.39
C SER A 176 9.69 -11.98 -11.70
N LEU A 177 8.63 -12.71 -11.41
CA LEU A 177 8.68 -14.08 -10.91
C LEU A 177 8.82 -15.03 -12.09
N GLN A 178 9.94 -15.74 -12.13
CA GLN A 178 10.31 -16.63 -13.23
C GLN A 178 10.34 -18.08 -12.77
N TYR A 179 9.73 -18.95 -13.55
CA TYR A 179 9.80 -20.39 -13.39
C TYR A 179 10.64 -20.95 -14.54
N ASP A 180 11.76 -21.59 -14.22
CA ASP A 180 12.78 -22.03 -15.21
C ASP A 180 13.23 -20.94 -16.18
N GLY A 181 13.41 -19.72 -15.67
CA GLY A 181 13.85 -18.56 -16.47
C GLY A 181 12.77 -17.95 -17.36
N VAL A 182 11.52 -18.44 -17.28
CA VAL A 182 10.38 -17.87 -18.01
C VAL A 182 9.49 -17.08 -17.06
N HIS A 183 9.23 -15.82 -17.39
CA HIS A 183 8.29 -14.97 -16.66
C HIS A 183 6.90 -15.62 -16.57
N GLN A 184 6.37 -15.71 -15.34
CA GLN A 184 5.03 -16.23 -15.08
C GLN A 184 4.11 -15.15 -14.49
N CYS A 185 4.64 -14.35 -13.57
CA CYS A 185 3.90 -13.36 -12.82
C CYS A 185 4.79 -12.18 -12.39
N GLY A 186 4.16 -11.09 -12.01
CA GLY A 186 4.77 -10.01 -11.24
C GLY A 186 4.83 -10.30 -9.73
N GLY A 187 5.48 -9.38 -9.02
CA GLY A 187 5.52 -9.34 -7.57
C GLY A 187 5.98 -7.98 -7.08
N SER A 188 5.85 -7.75 -5.77
CA SER A 188 6.23 -6.50 -5.10
C SER A 188 7.17 -6.76 -3.94
N ILE A 189 8.36 -6.16 -3.96
CA ILE A 189 9.29 -6.18 -2.81
C ILE A 189 8.66 -5.40 -1.66
N ILE A 190 8.52 -6.02 -0.49
CA ILE A 190 8.01 -5.37 0.71
C ILE A 190 9.06 -5.28 1.82
N SER A 191 10.10 -6.12 1.77
CA SER A 191 11.29 -6.01 2.62
C SER A 191 12.53 -6.55 1.93
N ASN A 192 13.67 -6.52 2.63
CA ASN A 192 14.89 -7.09 2.09
C ASN A 192 14.82 -8.62 1.91
N ARG A 193 13.79 -9.31 2.39
CA ARG A 193 13.63 -10.76 2.21
C ARG A 193 12.28 -11.19 1.67
N TRP A 194 11.29 -10.29 1.65
CA TRP A 194 9.91 -10.68 1.39
C TRP A 194 9.32 -9.96 0.19
N ILE A 195 8.57 -10.72 -0.60
CA ILE A 195 7.84 -10.28 -1.79
C ILE A 195 6.37 -10.68 -1.63
N VAL A 196 5.46 -9.80 -2.04
CA VAL A 196 4.02 -10.10 -2.16
C VAL A 196 3.69 -10.38 -3.63
N SER A 197 2.84 -11.38 -3.87
CA SER A 197 2.31 -11.72 -5.20
C SER A 197 0.92 -12.36 -5.06
N ALA A 198 0.36 -12.90 -6.14
CA ALA A 198 -0.93 -13.57 -6.18
C ALA A 198 -0.78 -15.07 -5.87
N ALA A 199 -1.80 -15.68 -5.28
CA ALA A 199 -1.80 -17.12 -5.00
C ALA A 199 -1.80 -17.92 -6.30
N HIS A 200 -2.62 -17.53 -7.28
CA HIS A 200 -2.82 -18.26 -8.53
C HIS A 200 -1.56 -18.40 -9.40
N CYS A 201 -0.50 -17.63 -9.11
CA CYS A 201 0.82 -17.78 -9.73
C CYS A 201 1.50 -19.12 -9.39
N PHE A 202 1.05 -19.83 -8.35
CA PHE A 202 1.67 -21.04 -7.81
C PHE A 202 0.75 -22.29 -7.87
N PRO A 203 0.17 -22.63 -9.04
CA PRO A 203 -0.63 -23.84 -9.20
C PRO A 203 0.24 -25.09 -8.99
N GLU A 204 -0.38 -26.26 -8.83
CA GLU A 204 0.28 -27.55 -8.56
C GLU A 204 1.56 -27.77 -9.39
N ARG A 205 1.48 -27.52 -10.70
CA ARG A 205 2.60 -27.68 -11.66
C ARG A 205 3.82 -26.77 -11.40
N TYR A 206 3.64 -25.68 -10.65
CA TYR A 206 4.69 -24.71 -10.32
C TYR A 206 5.04 -24.70 -8.81
N ARG A 207 4.77 -25.79 -8.07
CA ARG A 207 5.10 -25.87 -6.63
C ARG A 207 6.53 -26.34 -6.31
N PHE A 208 7.42 -26.34 -7.29
CA PHE A 208 8.84 -26.64 -7.08
C PHE A 208 9.62 -25.35 -6.80
N VAL A 209 9.80 -25.04 -5.51
CA VAL A 209 10.39 -23.76 -5.06
C VAL A 209 11.79 -23.50 -5.66
N ASN A 210 12.59 -24.53 -5.86
CA ASN A 210 13.95 -24.44 -6.41
C ASN A 210 14.00 -24.07 -7.90
N ARG A 211 12.87 -24.10 -8.62
CA ARG A 211 12.73 -23.66 -10.02
C ARG A 211 12.28 -22.22 -10.15
N TRP A 212 11.85 -21.61 -9.03
CA TRP A 212 11.50 -20.20 -8.99
C TRP A 212 12.72 -19.32 -8.81
N ARG A 213 12.70 -18.19 -9.50
CA ARG A 213 13.68 -17.11 -9.45
C ARG A 213 12.97 -15.78 -9.48
N VAL A 214 13.56 -14.78 -8.82
CA VAL A 214 13.05 -13.41 -8.79
C VAL A 214 14.02 -12.52 -9.53
N LEU A 215 13.60 -11.99 -10.68
CA LEU A 215 14.35 -10.97 -11.41
C LEU A 215 14.08 -9.60 -10.79
N LEU A 216 15.15 -8.86 -10.48
CA LEU A 216 15.15 -7.62 -9.72
C LEU A 216 15.76 -6.47 -10.52
N GLY A 217 15.29 -5.24 -10.26
CA GLY A 217 15.98 -4.01 -10.67
C GLY A 217 16.19 -3.84 -12.17
N SER A 218 15.36 -4.46 -13.00
CA SER A 218 15.41 -4.38 -14.46
C SER A 218 14.02 -4.08 -14.99
N ILE A 219 13.92 -3.21 -16.00
CA ILE A 219 12.71 -3.05 -16.81
C ILE A 219 12.59 -4.10 -17.92
N TYR A 220 13.66 -4.84 -18.23
CA TYR A 220 13.59 -5.94 -19.20
C TYR A 220 13.27 -7.26 -18.50
N ASN A 221 12.37 -8.06 -19.06
CA ASN A 221 12.03 -9.39 -18.51
C ASN A 221 13.11 -10.47 -18.80
N LYS A 222 14.01 -10.22 -19.76
CA LYS A 222 15.16 -11.06 -20.13
C LYS A 222 16.43 -10.22 -20.34
N PRO A 223 16.97 -9.59 -19.29
CA PRO A 223 18.15 -8.74 -19.41
C PRO A 223 19.43 -9.57 -19.60
N VAL A 224 20.43 -9.00 -20.26
CA VAL A 224 21.75 -9.62 -20.47
C VAL A 224 22.48 -9.82 -19.14
N ASN A 225 22.40 -8.84 -18.24
CA ASN A 225 22.99 -8.89 -16.90
C ASN A 225 21.87 -8.98 -15.85
N ALA A 226 21.31 -10.18 -15.69
CA ALA A 226 20.19 -10.41 -14.78
C ALA A 226 20.63 -10.38 -13.31
N ASN A 227 20.02 -9.50 -12.51
CA ASN A 227 20.09 -9.56 -11.06
C ASN A 227 18.95 -10.44 -10.54
N VAL A 228 19.29 -11.65 -10.09
CA VAL A 228 18.31 -12.69 -9.77
C VAL A 228 18.51 -13.15 -8.32
N ALA A 229 17.40 -13.21 -7.57
CA ALA A 229 17.38 -13.82 -6.25
C ALA A 229 16.71 -15.21 -6.27
N GLU A 230 17.19 -16.08 -5.38
CA GLU A 230 16.61 -17.40 -5.16
C GLU A 230 15.45 -17.33 -4.17
N VAL A 231 14.42 -18.15 -4.44
CA VAL A 231 13.27 -18.31 -3.55
C VAL A 231 13.52 -19.45 -2.60
N LYS A 232 13.38 -19.19 -1.29
CA LYS A 232 13.46 -20.20 -0.23
C LYS A 232 12.09 -20.77 0.10
N THR A 233 11.10 -19.89 0.17
CA THR A 233 9.76 -20.22 0.67
C THR A 233 8.68 -19.51 -0.12
N ILE A 234 7.57 -20.20 -0.38
CA ILE A 234 6.35 -19.62 -0.93
C ILE A 234 5.21 -19.96 0.04
N VAL A 235 4.44 -18.96 0.45
CA VAL A 235 3.26 -19.14 1.30
C VAL A 235 2.06 -18.52 0.59
N TYR A 236 1.06 -19.33 0.22
CA TYR A 236 -0.19 -18.83 -0.34
C TYR A 236 -1.34 -18.95 0.65
N HIS A 237 -2.37 -18.13 0.48
CA HIS A 237 -3.55 -18.17 1.34
C HIS A 237 -4.32 -19.49 1.16
N SER A 238 -4.51 -20.27 2.23
CA SER A 238 -5.06 -21.62 2.11
C SER A 238 -6.52 -21.68 1.66
N SER A 239 -7.26 -20.58 1.83
CA SER A 239 -8.65 -20.42 1.38
C SER A 239 -8.79 -19.76 0.00
N TYR A 240 -7.74 -19.77 -0.82
CA TYR A 240 -7.84 -19.50 -2.25
C TYR A 240 -8.46 -20.73 -2.92
N LEU A 241 -9.77 -20.66 -3.19
CA LEU A 241 -10.60 -21.81 -3.55
C LEU A 241 -10.24 -22.49 -4.88
N PRO A 242 -9.72 -21.79 -5.92
CA PRO A 242 -9.30 -22.45 -7.16
C PRO A 242 -8.17 -23.48 -6.98
N PHE A 243 -7.46 -23.47 -5.84
CA PHE A 243 -6.50 -24.52 -5.48
C PHE A 243 -7.11 -25.72 -4.76
N VAL A 244 -8.35 -25.60 -4.29
CA VAL A 244 -9.11 -26.68 -3.66
C VAL A 244 -9.96 -27.39 -4.72
N ASP A 245 -10.65 -26.61 -5.56
CA ASP A 245 -11.44 -27.07 -6.69
C ASP A 245 -11.31 -26.06 -7.83
N SER A 246 -10.73 -26.48 -8.96
CA SER A 246 -10.51 -25.63 -10.12
C SER A 246 -11.79 -25.21 -10.85
N ASN A 247 -12.95 -25.77 -10.48
CA ASN A 247 -14.25 -25.39 -11.05
C ASN A 247 -14.92 -24.24 -10.27
N ILE A 248 -14.33 -23.82 -9.13
CA ILE A 248 -14.83 -22.69 -8.35
C ILE A 248 -14.32 -21.38 -8.97
N ASP A 249 -15.25 -20.51 -9.35
CA ASP A 249 -14.97 -19.19 -9.95
C ASP A 249 -14.81 -18.06 -8.90
N ASP A 250 -14.65 -18.43 -7.62
CA ASP A 250 -14.33 -17.49 -6.54
C ASP A 250 -12.82 -17.31 -6.39
N ASN A 251 -12.30 -16.27 -7.04
CA ASN A 251 -10.89 -15.88 -6.97
C ASN A 251 -10.54 -15.09 -5.68
N SER A 252 -11.37 -15.16 -4.63
CA SER A 252 -11.11 -14.45 -3.37
C SER A 252 -9.84 -14.92 -2.69
N ARG A 253 -9.16 -13.99 -2.00
CA ARG A 253 -7.94 -14.26 -1.22
C ARG A 253 -6.79 -14.75 -2.11
N ASP A 254 -6.74 -14.24 -3.33
CA ASP A 254 -5.65 -14.44 -4.26
C ASP A 254 -4.40 -13.66 -3.83
N ILE A 255 -3.71 -14.18 -2.82
CA ILE A 255 -2.50 -13.57 -2.26
C ILE A 255 -1.49 -14.63 -1.82
N ALA A 256 -0.22 -14.32 -2.05
CA ALA A 256 0.92 -15.10 -1.62
C ALA A 256 2.07 -14.19 -1.17
N VAL A 257 2.94 -14.73 -0.33
CA VAL A 257 4.24 -14.13 0.01
C VAL A 257 5.37 -15.10 -0.31
N LEU A 258 6.51 -14.54 -0.70
CA LEU A 258 7.72 -15.29 -0.99
C LEU A 258 8.85 -14.81 -0.08
N ALA A 259 9.58 -15.74 0.52
CA ALA A 259 10.82 -15.46 1.22
C ALA A 259 12.01 -15.79 0.32
N LEU A 260 12.94 -14.84 0.21
CA LEU A 260 14.19 -15.01 -0.51
C LEU A 260 15.21 -15.78 0.34
N THR A 261 16.09 -16.54 -0.32
CA THR A 261 17.19 -17.26 0.35
C THR A 261 18.17 -16.29 1.01
N GLN A 262 18.49 -15.19 0.33
CA GLN A 262 19.43 -14.16 0.79
C GLN A 262 18.74 -12.79 0.85
N PRO A 263 19.15 -11.90 1.78
CA PRO A 263 18.60 -10.57 1.85
C PRO A 263 19.06 -9.73 0.65
N LEU A 264 18.14 -8.93 0.11
CA LEU A 264 18.41 -7.94 -0.91
C LEU A 264 19.24 -6.80 -0.34
N THR A 265 20.14 -6.28 -1.17
CA THR A 265 20.78 -4.99 -0.94
C THR A 265 20.00 -3.93 -1.70
N PHE A 266 19.40 -2.99 -0.97
CA PHE A 266 18.64 -1.91 -1.59
C PHE A 266 19.55 -0.91 -2.29
N ASN A 267 19.11 -0.44 -3.45
CA ASN A 267 19.79 0.56 -4.27
C ASN A 267 18.77 1.37 -5.06
N GLU A 268 19.21 2.19 -6.01
CA GLU A 268 18.31 3.07 -6.76
C GLU A 268 17.25 2.35 -7.63
N TYR A 269 17.46 1.06 -7.95
CA TYR A 269 16.58 0.21 -8.77
C TYR A 269 15.87 -0.89 -7.96
N ILE A 270 16.26 -1.11 -6.71
CA ILE A 270 15.73 -2.17 -5.84
C ILE A 270 15.37 -1.54 -4.49
N GLN A 271 14.08 -1.30 -4.28
CA GLN A 271 13.53 -0.70 -3.06
C GLN A 271 12.20 -1.37 -2.72
N PRO A 272 11.82 -1.47 -1.45
CA PRO A 272 10.52 -2.00 -1.07
C PRO A 272 9.42 -0.97 -1.29
N VAL A 273 8.21 -1.43 -1.62
CA VAL A 273 6.98 -0.62 -1.54
C VAL A 273 6.42 -0.67 -0.12
N CYS A 274 5.74 0.39 0.31
CA CYS A 274 5.05 0.35 1.60
C CYS A 274 3.78 -0.49 1.52
N LEU A 275 3.38 -1.09 2.63
CA LEU A 275 2.04 -1.64 2.77
C LEU A 275 1.02 -0.52 3.10
N PRO A 276 -0.28 -0.75 2.87
CA PRO A 276 -1.34 0.08 3.40
C PRO A 276 -1.23 0.21 4.93
N ALA A 277 -1.47 1.41 5.46
CA ALA A 277 -1.64 1.57 6.90
C ALA A 277 -2.92 0.85 7.38
N TYR A 278 -3.00 0.54 8.67
CA TYR A 278 -4.16 -0.17 9.21
C TYR A 278 -5.43 0.68 9.09
N GLY A 279 -6.50 0.08 8.56
CA GLY A 279 -7.73 0.82 8.28
C GLY A 279 -7.62 1.81 7.10
N HIS A 280 -6.53 1.77 6.30
CA HIS A 280 -6.46 2.53 5.05
C HIS A 280 -7.62 2.14 4.13
N ARG A 281 -8.46 3.12 3.84
CA ARG A 281 -9.61 2.99 2.94
C ARG A 281 -9.18 3.28 1.52
N LEU A 282 -9.62 2.45 0.58
CA LEU A 282 -9.57 2.79 -0.83
C LEU A 282 -10.54 3.94 -1.10
N ILE A 283 -10.10 4.90 -1.91
CA ILE A 283 -10.89 6.08 -2.28
C ILE A 283 -11.36 5.89 -3.72
N ASP A 284 -12.67 5.88 -3.92
CA ASP A 284 -13.26 5.76 -5.25
C ASP A 284 -12.79 6.92 -6.15
N GLY A 285 -12.40 6.61 -7.38
CA GLY A 285 -11.83 7.57 -8.34
C GLY A 285 -10.37 7.94 -8.09
N GLN A 286 -9.74 7.48 -7.00
CA GLN A 286 -8.31 7.68 -6.80
C GLN A 286 -7.52 6.96 -7.89
N MET A 287 -6.63 7.71 -8.55
CA MET A 287 -5.70 7.14 -9.52
C MET A 287 -4.63 6.33 -8.80
N GLY A 288 -4.47 5.08 -9.22
CA GLY A 288 -3.27 4.30 -8.92
C GLY A 288 -2.56 3.90 -10.22
N THR A 289 -1.42 3.26 -10.04
CA THR A 289 -0.60 2.76 -11.14
C THR A 289 -0.42 1.26 -11.02
N VAL A 290 -0.68 0.57 -12.11
CA VAL A 290 -0.34 -0.85 -12.28
C VAL A 290 0.86 -0.97 -13.20
N THR A 291 1.73 -1.94 -12.90
CA THR A 291 2.94 -2.21 -13.68
C THR A 291 3.15 -3.70 -13.88
N GLY A 292 3.71 -4.06 -15.03
CA GLY A 292 4.06 -5.46 -15.32
C GLY A 292 4.51 -5.71 -16.76
N TRP A 293 4.81 -6.97 -17.05
CA TRP A 293 5.28 -7.46 -18.36
C TRP A 293 4.22 -8.30 -19.07
N GLY A 294 2.96 -8.17 -18.64
CA GLY A 294 1.84 -8.87 -19.23
C GLY A 294 1.62 -8.50 -20.70
N ASN A 295 0.67 -9.19 -21.31
CA ASN A 295 0.39 -9.02 -22.72
C ASN A 295 -0.08 -7.58 -23.01
N VAL A 296 0.51 -6.94 -24.02
CA VAL A 296 0.13 -5.58 -24.48
C VAL A 296 -1.22 -5.58 -25.25
N GLY A 297 -1.88 -6.74 -25.31
CA GLY A 297 -3.23 -6.95 -25.82
C GLY A 297 -3.71 -8.36 -25.49
N TYR A 298 -5.02 -8.62 -25.51
CA TYR A 298 -5.57 -9.90 -25.05
C TYR A 298 -4.98 -11.15 -25.75
N TYR A 299 -4.69 -11.05 -27.06
CA TYR A 299 -3.99 -12.08 -27.84
C TYR A 299 -2.52 -11.72 -28.15
N GLY A 300 -1.96 -10.79 -27.38
CA GLY A 300 -0.60 -10.28 -27.58
C GLY A 300 0.48 -11.17 -26.96
N HIS A 301 1.73 -10.78 -27.16
CA HIS A 301 2.88 -11.34 -26.48
C HIS A 301 3.18 -10.54 -25.20
N LEU A 302 3.87 -11.17 -24.25
CA LEU A 302 4.43 -10.49 -23.08
C LEU A 302 5.28 -9.30 -23.53
N ALA A 303 5.19 -8.20 -22.79
CA ALA A 303 6.03 -7.04 -23.05
C ALA A 303 7.49 -7.36 -22.70
N ASP A 304 8.43 -7.01 -23.58
CA ASP A 304 9.86 -7.15 -23.28
C ASP A 304 10.33 -6.10 -22.26
N VAL A 305 9.72 -4.90 -22.32
CA VAL A 305 9.94 -3.77 -21.43
C VAL A 305 8.76 -3.64 -20.47
N LEU A 306 9.04 -3.34 -19.20
CA LEU A 306 8.05 -3.12 -18.15
C LEU A 306 7.08 -2.03 -18.60
N GLN A 307 5.77 -2.29 -18.53
CA GLN A 307 4.74 -1.32 -18.83
C GLN A 307 4.24 -0.65 -17.55
N GLU A 308 3.79 0.59 -17.67
CA GLU A 308 3.06 1.31 -16.61
C GLU A 308 1.73 1.89 -17.10
N ALA A 309 0.69 1.74 -16.29
CA ALA A 309 -0.65 2.23 -16.61
C ALA A 309 -1.33 2.86 -15.40
N ASN A 310 -1.85 4.07 -15.57
CA ASN A 310 -2.61 4.78 -14.54
C ASN A 310 -4.11 4.51 -14.72
N VAL A 311 -4.74 3.95 -13.69
CA VAL A 311 -6.17 3.62 -13.70
C VAL A 311 -6.85 4.05 -12.39
N PRO A 312 -8.11 4.54 -12.43
CA PRO A 312 -8.83 4.94 -11.23
C PRO A 312 -9.43 3.72 -10.53
N ILE A 313 -9.51 3.77 -9.20
CA ILE A 313 -10.30 2.83 -8.40
C ILE A 313 -11.78 3.03 -8.72
N ILE A 314 -12.50 1.93 -8.93
CA ILE A 314 -13.95 1.89 -9.16
C ILE A 314 -14.62 1.43 -7.88
N SER A 315 -15.74 2.06 -7.53
CA SER A 315 -16.50 1.69 -6.34
C SER A 315 -17.05 0.27 -6.42
N ASP A 316 -17.14 -0.40 -5.27
CA ASP A 316 -17.68 -1.77 -5.18
C ASP A 316 -19.10 -1.87 -5.76
N ALA A 317 -19.91 -0.80 -5.60
CA ALA A 317 -21.28 -0.73 -6.12
C ALA A 317 -21.33 -0.70 -7.66
N VAL A 318 -20.44 0.07 -8.29
CA VAL A 318 -20.35 0.11 -9.76
C VAL A 318 -19.79 -1.20 -10.28
N CYS A 319 -18.73 -1.72 -9.65
CA CYS A 319 -18.08 -2.91 -10.16
C CYS A 319 -18.94 -4.19 -10.02
N ASN A 320 -19.85 -4.23 -9.04
CA ASN A 320 -20.83 -5.31 -8.89
C ASN A 320 -22.15 -5.06 -9.63
N ALA A 321 -22.28 -3.98 -10.42
CA ALA A 321 -23.46 -3.78 -11.24
C ALA A 321 -23.63 -4.89 -12.29
N PRO A 322 -24.86 -5.20 -12.75
CA PRO A 322 -25.13 -6.29 -13.69
C PRO A 322 -24.37 -6.21 -15.02
N ASP A 323 -24.05 -5.00 -15.49
CA ASP A 323 -23.28 -4.76 -16.70
C ASP A 323 -21.75 -4.86 -16.51
N TYR A 324 -21.30 -4.91 -15.25
CA TYR A 324 -19.92 -5.15 -14.84
C TYR A 324 -19.73 -6.61 -14.42
N TYR A 325 -19.42 -6.90 -13.16
CA TYR A 325 -19.13 -8.26 -12.70
C TYR A 325 -20.30 -8.90 -11.94
N ASP A 326 -21.48 -8.28 -11.91
CA ASP A 326 -22.72 -8.88 -11.40
C ASP A 326 -22.54 -9.64 -10.07
N ASN A 327 -22.15 -8.91 -9.02
CA ASN A 327 -21.92 -9.42 -7.67
C ASN A 327 -20.76 -10.43 -7.48
N GLN A 328 -19.87 -10.62 -8.46
CA GLN A 328 -18.68 -11.48 -8.29
C GLN A 328 -17.56 -10.83 -7.45
N ILE A 329 -17.56 -9.50 -7.27
CA ILE A 329 -16.49 -8.80 -6.55
C ILE A 329 -16.74 -8.86 -5.04
N THR A 330 -15.87 -9.59 -4.34
CA THR A 330 -15.98 -9.78 -2.89
C THR A 330 -15.31 -8.66 -2.09
N THR A 331 -15.52 -8.64 -0.78
CA THR A 331 -14.91 -7.63 0.13
C THR A 331 -13.38 -7.69 0.23
N THR A 332 -12.78 -8.76 -0.30
CA THR A 332 -11.32 -8.95 -0.39
C THR A 332 -10.75 -8.51 -1.73
N MET A 333 -11.59 -8.02 -2.64
CA MET A 333 -11.23 -7.53 -3.95
C MET A 333 -11.57 -6.03 -4.09
N PHE A 334 -11.10 -5.41 -5.16
CA PHE A 334 -11.60 -4.14 -5.68
C PHE A 334 -11.29 -4.06 -7.17
N CYS A 335 -11.94 -3.12 -7.86
CA CYS A 335 -11.73 -2.91 -9.28
C CYS A 335 -10.99 -1.60 -9.54
N ALA A 336 -10.19 -1.58 -10.60
CA ALA A 336 -9.60 -0.35 -11.10
C ALA A 336 -9.51 -0.39 -12.62
N GLY A 337 -9.87 0.70 -13.27
CA GLY A 337 -9.97 0.76 -14.73
C GLY A 337 -10.86 1.90 -15.20
N PHE A 338 -10.96 2.05 -16.51
CA PHE A 338 -11.90 2.99 -17.12
C PHE A 338 -13.15 2.26 -17.60
N GLU A 339 -14.32 2.89 -17.48
CA GLU A 339 -15.58 2.31 -17.96
C GLU A 339 -15.53 1.94 -19.45
N LYS A 340 -14.89 2.78 -20.27
CA LYS A 340 -14.72 2.53 -21.71
C LYS A 340 -13.69 1.43 -22.03
N GLY A 341 -12.98 0.91 -21.03
CA GLY A 341 -11.82 0.04 -21.23
C GLY A 341 -10.61 0.80 -21.78
N GLY A 342 -9.83 0.14 -22.62
CA GLY A 342 -8.63 0.68 -23.28
C GLY A 342 -7.34 0.53 -22.48
N ILE A 343 -7.36 0.87 -21.19
CA ILE A 343 -6.18 0.75 -20.30
C ILE A 343 -6.53 -0.20 -19.15
N ASP A 344 -5.77 -1.29 -19.02
CA ASP A 344 -5.99 -2.34 -18.03
C ASP A 344 -4.72 -3.18 -17.81
N ALA A 345 -4.69 -3.97 -16.74
CA ALA A 345 -3.73 -5.06 -16.58
C ALA A 345 -4.16 -6.26 -17.44
N CYS A 346 -3.21 -7.12 -17.79
CA CYS A 346 -3.49 -8.27 -18.65
C CYS A 346 -2.74 -9.54 -18.21
N GLN A 347 -2.87 -10.64 -18.96
CA GLN A 347 -2.20 -11.91 -18.63
C GLN A 347 -0.68 -11.70 -18.56
N GLY A 348 -0.07 -12.15 -17.45
CA GLY A 348 1.35 -11.94 -17.14
C GLY A 348 1.60 -10.77 -16.17
N ASP A 349 0.64 -9.85 -15.98
CA ASP A 349 0.75 -8.83 -14.92
C ASP A 349 0.33 -9.36 -13.55
N SER A 350 -0.33 -10.52 -13.50
CA SER A 350 -0.74 -11.25 -12.31
C SER A 350 0.31 -11.23 -11.19
N GLY A 351 -0.11 -10.95 -9.96
CA GLY A 351 0.80 -10.81 -8.83
C GLY A 351 1.57 -9.49 -8.77
N GLY A 352 1.53 -8.69 -9.85
CA GLY A 352 2.12 -7.36 -9.91
C GLY A 352 1.41 -6.33 -9.02
N PRO A 353 2.07 -5.20 -8.76
CA PRO A 353 1.57 -4.14 -7.89
C PRO A 353 0.47 -3.31 -8.56
N PHE A 354 -0.56 -2.97 -7.78
CA PHE A 354 -1.32 -1.73 -7.93
C PHE A 354 -0.94 -0.80 -6.78
N VAL A 355 -0.33 0.34 -7.11
CA VAL A 355 0.20 1.29 -6.12
C VAL A 355 -0.39 2.68 -6.28
N ALA A 356 -0.60 3.37 -5.17
CA ALA A 356 -0.95 4.78 -5.18
C ALA A 356 -0.06 5.55 -4.21
N ALA A 357 0.19 6.82 -4.53
CA ALA A 357 0.91 7.73 -3.65
C ALA A 357 -0.06 8.36 -2.64
N ASP A 358 0.40 8.48 -1.39
CA ASP A 358 -0.26 9.26 -0.35
C ASP A 358 0.76 10.07 0.46
N CYS A 359 0.26 10.93 1.33
CA CYS A 359 1.06 11.74 2.25
C CYS A 359 0.71 11.44 3.73
N LEU A 360 0.16 10.26 4.02
CA LEU A 360 -0.29 9.87 5.36
C LEU A 360 0.84 9.93 6.39
N SER A 361 2.08 9.73 5.96
CA SER A 361 3.30 9.74 6.78
C SER A 361 4.08 11.06 6.70
N LYS A 362 3.40 12.19 6.44
CA LYS A 362 3.97 13.54 6.19
C LYS A 362 4.90 13.67 4.97
N THR A 363 5.28 12.55 4.37
CA THR A 363 6.12 12.45 3.18
C THR A 363 5.39 11.63 2.14
N SER A 364 5.60 11.96 0.85
CA SER A 364 4.99 11.20 -0.23
C SER A 364 5.56 9.79 -0.26
N ARG A 365 4.68 8.78 -0.20
CA ARG A 365 5.03 7.37 -0.25
C ARG A 365 4.05 6.63 -1.15
N TYR A 366 4.56 5.69 -1.94
CA TYR A 366 3.76 4.72 -2.68
C TYR A 366 3.42 3.54 -1.78
N ARG A 367 2.15 3.13 -1.78
CA ARG A 367 1.65 1.97 -1.06
C ARG A 367 1.06 0.95 -2.00
N LEU A 368 1.30 -0.32 -1.71
CA LEU A 368 0.74 -1.47 -2.41
C LEU A 368 -0.73 -1.65 -2.02
N LEU A 369 -1.64 -0.96 -2.71
CA LEU A 369 -3.07 -1.04 -2.40
C LEU A 369 -3.71 -2.33 -2.94
N GLY A 370 -3.16 -2.85 -4.04
CA GLY A 370 -3.67 -4.06 -4.69
C GLY A 370 -2.59 -4.97 -5.26
N VAL A 371 -2.98 -6.22 -5.48
CA VAL A 371 -2.22 -7.22 -6.25
C VAL A 371 -3.08 -7.60 -7.45
N VAL A 372 -2.52 -7.53 -8.67
CA VAL A 372 -3.23 -7.93 -9.90
C VAL A 372 -3.69 -9.38 -9.77
N SER A 373 -4.99 -9.63 -9.96
CA SER A 373 -5.59 -10.95 -9.73
C SER A 373 -6.24 -11.51 -11.00
N TRP A 374 -7.32 -10.89 -11.49
CA TRP A 374 -8.06 -11.40 -12.65
C TRP A 374 -8.85 -10.29 -13.37
N GLY A 375 -9.47 -10.64 -14.49
CA GLY A 375 -10.38 -9.77 -15.25
C GLY A 375 -11.03 -10.54 -16.40
N THR A 376 -12.18 -10.06 -16.90
CA THR A 376 -12.78 -10.63 -18.12
C THR A 376 -12.17 -9.97 -19.36
N GLY A 377 -11.33 -10.72 -20.08
CA GLY A 377 -10.55 -10.15 -21.17
C GLY A 377 -9.44 -9.24 -20.65
N CYS A 378 -8.99 -8.31 -21.48
CA CYS A 378 -8.14 -7.19 -21.05
C CYS A 378 -8.66 -5.92 -21.71
N ALA A 379 -8.78 -4.84 -20.94
CA ALA A 379 -9.13 -3.51 -21.45
C ALA A 379 -10.49 -3.43 -22.17
N MET A 380 -11.44 -4.32 -21.82
CA MET A 380 -12.79 -4.30 -22.36
C MET A 380 -13.68 -3.28 -21.62
N ALA A 381 -14.63 -2.69 -22.34
CA ALA A 381 -15.59 -1.78 -21.72
C ALA A 381 -16.38 -2.50 -20.62
N LYS A 382 -16.53 -1.84 -19.46
CA LYS A 382 -17.22 -2.33 -18.26
C LYS A 382 -16.66 -3.64 -17.68
N LYS A 383 -15.46 -4.07 -18.08
CA LYS A 383 -14.72 -5.20 -17.49
C LYS A 383 -13.35 -4.72 -17.00
N PRO A 384 -13.31 -3.88 -15.95
CA PRO A 384 -12.05 -3.38 -15.40
C PRO A 384 -11.23 -4.50 -14.74
N GLY A 385 -9.93 -4.34 -14.60
CA GLY A 385 -9.09 -5.26 -13.83
C GLY A 385 -9.54 -5.39 -12.37
N VAL A 386 -9.45 -6.60 -11.84
CA VAL A 386 -9.78 -6.96 -10.46
C VAL A 386 -8.51 -7.26 -9.69
N TYR A 387 -8.40 -6.66 -8.52
CA TYR A 387 -7.21 -6.67 -7.68
C TYR A 387 -7.55 -7.20 -6.28
N THR A 388 -6.64 -7.98 -5.71
CA THR A 388 -6.73 -8.36 -4.30
C THR A 388 -6.51 -7.12 -3.42
N ARG A 389 -7.44 -6.82 -2.52
CA ARG A 389 -7.39 -5.66 -1.60
C ARG A 389 -6.39 -5.92 -0.46
N VAL A 390 -5.16 -5.45 -0.60
CA VAL A 390 -4.03 -5.75 0.31
C VAL A 390 -4.31 -5.35 1.76
N SER A 391 -5.06 -4.27 2.00
CA SER A 391 -5.43 -3.83 3.35
C SER A 391 -6.24 -4.88 4.13
N ARG A 392 -6.89 -5.84 3.46
CA ARG A 392 -7.61 -6.97 4.09
C ARG A 392 -6.69 -8.11 4.54
N PHE A 393 -5.42 -8.11 4.11
CA PHE A 393 -4.48 -9.21 4.33
C PHE A 393 -3.27 -8.81 5.17
N LEU A 394 -3.20 -7.58 5.72
CA LEU A 394 -2.05 -7.13 6.50
C LEU A 394 -1.70 -8.08 7.67
N PRO A 395 -2.67 -8.52 8.52
CA PRO A 395 -2.34 -9.47 9.59
C PRO A 395 -1.86 -10.82 9.06
N TRP A 396 -2.39 -11.27 7.92
CA TRP A 396 -2.00 -12.51 7.28
C TRP A 396 -0.57 -12.42 6.71
N ILE A 397 -0.23 -11.34 6.00
CA ILE A 397 1.14 -11.09 5.49
C ILE A 397 2.13 -11.08 6.66
N SER A 398 1.83 -10.29 7.68
CA SER A 398 2.64 -10.11 8.89
C SER A 398 2.88 -11.45 9.60
N THR A 399 1.85 -12.28 9.74
CA THR A 399 1.94 -13.63 10.32
C THR A 399 2.75 -14.60 9.46
N ALA A 400 2.51 -14.61 8.14
CA ALA A 400 3.23 -15.47 7.21
C ALA A 400 4.74 -15.18 7.27
N MET A 401 5.10 -13.89 7.33
CA MET A 401 6.48 -13.46 7.45
C MET A 401 7.17 -13.98 8.71
N ARG A 402 6.49 -13.91 9.87
CA ARG A 402 7.03 -14.41 11.13
C ARG A 402 7.14 -15.93 11.18
N ASN A 403 6.12 -16.64 10.74
CA ASN A 403 6.02 -18.09 10.89
C ASN A 403 6.88 -18.88 9.89
N TYR A 404 7.16 -18.31 8.72
CA TYR A 404 7.77 -19.05 7.61
C TYR A 404 9.16 -18.55 7.17
N GLN A 405 9.76 -17.59 7.87
CA GLN A 405 11.11 -17.08 7.55
C GLN A 405 12.18 -18.18 7.44
N ASN A 406 12.04 -19.24 8.24
CA ASN A 406 12.99 -20.36 8.32
C ASN A 406 12.42 -21.68 7.81
N SER A 407 11.35 -21.65 7.01
CA SER A 407 10.61 -22.85 6.58
C SER A 407 10.69 -23.00 5.05
N PRO A 408 11.69 -23.68 4.48
CA PRO A 408 11.81 -23.85 3.04
C PRO A 408 10.61 -24.57 2.42
N GLY A 409 10.38 -24.35 1.13
CA GLY A 409 9.33 -25.05 0.37
C GLY A 409 8.06 -24.23 0.16
N VAL A 410 7.01 -24.90 -0.31
CA VAL A 410 5.70 -24.29 -0.60
C VAL A 410 4.72 -24.65 0.51
N HIS A 411 4.11 -23.63 1.10
CA HIS A 411 3.21 -23.76 2.24
C HIS A 411 1.88 -23.08 1.95
N LYS A 412 0.85 -23.51 2.68
CA LYS A 412 -0.45 -22.84 2.73
C LYS A 412 -0.73 -22.39 4.14
N MET A 413 -1.21 -21.17 4.31
CA MET A 413 -1.55 -20.62 5.63
C MET A 413 -3.00 -20.15 5.65
N ALA A 414 -3.74 -20.60 6.66
CA ALA A 414 -5.11 -20.15 6.90
C ALA A 414 -5.16 -18.72 7.42
N ARG A 415 -6.36 -18.16 7.45
CA ARG A 415 -6.64 -16.88 8.10
C ARG A 415 -6.48 -17.02 9.62
N ILE A 416 -5.97 -15.98 10.26
CA ILE A 416 -6.16 -15.71 11.69
C ILE A 416 -7.38 -14.80 11.84
#